data_AF-A0A9Q3D933-F1
#
_entry.id   AF-A0A9Q3D933-F1
#
_cell.length_a   1.000
_cell.length_b   1.000
_cell.length_c   1.000
_cell.angle_alpha   90.00
_cell.angle_beta   90.00
_cell.angle_gamma   90.00
#
_symmetry.space_group_name_H-M   'P 1'
#
loop_
_entity.id
_entity.type
_entity.pdbx_description
1 polymer ?
#
loop_
_entity_poly.entity_id
_entity_poly.type
_entity_poly.pdbx_seq_one_letter_code
_entity_poly.pdbx_strand_id
1 'polypeptide(L)'
;MLEKGWNTRLPYDTLKKELVDIHPTASSFKKMFYKARNHENRCMQDLFIYAKERWDKSHKSPDFKIGDLVSVSTLNFNHIKGPKKLKHSFSGPLMIKALHGPNAVKLELQVNL
;
A
#
# COMPACT_ATOMS: atom_id res chain seq x y z
N MET A 1 -29.56 -9.91 -51.44
CA MET A 1 -29.65 -11.27 -50.89
C MET A 1 -28.24 -11.83 -50.85
N LEU A 2 -27.62 -11.93 -49.67
CA LEU A 2 -26.28 -12.50 -49.50
C LEU A 2 -26.48 -13.96 -49.05
N GLU A 3 -26.07 -14.91 -49.86
CA GLU A 3 -26.21 -16.33 -49.53
C GLU A 3 -25.42 -16.64 -48.25
N LYS A 4 -26.15 -16.94 -47.16
CA LYS A 4 -25.59 -17.51 -45.95
C LYS A 4 -25.16 -18.94 -46.26
N GLY A 5 -23.97 -19.10 -46.84
CA GLY A 5 -23.29 -20.38 -46.92
C GLY A 5 -23.14 -20.94 -45.51
N TRP A 6 -23.70 -22.11 -45.27
CA TRP A 6 -23.62 -22.81 -43.98
C TRP A 6 -22.17 -23.22 -43.72
N ASN A 7 -21.44 -22.39 -42.97
CA ASN A 7 -20.08 -22.72 -42.56
C ASN A 7 -20.16 -23.77 -41.44
N THR A 8 -19.89 -25.03 -41.78
CA THR A 8 -19.94 -26.19 -40.89
C THR A 8 -19.01 -26.09 -39.67
N ARG A 9 -18.10 -25.11 -39.66
CA ARG A 9 -17.19 -24.83 -38.53
C ARG A 9 -17.77 -23.89 -37.47
N LEU A 10 -18.77 -23.07 -37.79
CA LEU A 10 -19.39 -22.14 -36.83
C LEU A 10 -20.03 -22.82 -35.61
N PRO A 11 -20.80 -23.92 -35.73
CA PRO A 11 -21.40 -24.55 -34.55
C PRO A 11 -20.36 -25.27 -33.67
N TYR A 12 -19.20 -25.65 -34.22
CA TYR A 12 -18.16 -26.35 -33.47
C TYR A 12 -17.54 -25.49 -32.36
N ASP A 13 -17.26 -24.22 -32.67
CA ASP A 13 -16.64 -23.30 -31.71
C ASP A 13 -17.62 -22.84 -30.61
N THR A 14 -18.92 -22.76 -30.90
CA THR A 14 -19.95 -22.50 -29.89
C THR A 14 -20.20 -23.70 -29.00
N LEU A 15 -20.25 -24.91 -29.55
CA LEU A 15 -20.40 -26.15 -28.77
C LEU A 15 -19.18 -26.40 -27.87
N LYS A 16 -17.97 -26.03 -28.31
CA LYS A 16 -16.74 -26.15 -27.51
C LYS A 16 -16.64 -25.16 -26.34
N LYS A 17 -17.44 -24.10 -26.28
CA LYS A 17 -17.38 -23.15 -25.15
C LYS A 17 -17.76 -23.78 -23.82
N GLU A 18 -18.62 -24.79 -23.84
CA GLU A 18 -19.05 -25.53 -22.64
C GLU A 18 -18.15 -26.74 -22.34
N LEU A 19 -17.30 -27.16 -23.28
CA LEU A 19 -16.34 -28.23 -23.03
C LEU A 19 -15.18 -27.68 -22.20
N VAL A 20 -14.81 -28.42 -21.17
CA VAL A 20 -13.59 -28.17 -20.39
C VAL A 20 -12.40 -28.40 -21.32
N ASP A 21 -11.66 -27.34 -21.64
CA ASP A 21 -10.40 -27.43 -22.37
C ASP A 21 -9.40 -28.22 -21.49
N ILE A 22 -9.17 -29.49 -21.84
CA ILE A 22 -8.30 -30.41 -21.10
C ILE A 22 -6.83 -29.94 -21.19
N HIS A 23 -6.49 -29.20 -22.25
CA HIS A 23 -5.15 -28.67 -22.47
C HIS A 23 -5.16 -27.14 -22.45
N PRO A 24 -4.21 -26.50 -21.74
CA PRO A 24 -4.14 -25.05 -21.68
C PRO A 24 -3.74 -24.50 -23.06
N THR A 25 -4.72 -23.99 -23.79
CA THR A 25 -4.53 -23.16 -24.99
C THR A 25 -4.08 -21.75 -24.61
N ALA A 26 -3.55 -21.00 -25.58
CA ALA A 26 -3.18 -19.58 -25.38
C ALA A 26 -4.35 -18.73 -24.81
N SER A 27 -5.59 -19.06 -25.17
CA SER A 27 -6.80 -18.43 -24.60
C SER A 27 -6.96 -18.72 -23.11
N SER A 28 -6.68 -19.95 -22.68
CA SER A 28 -6.70 -20.37 -21.27
C SER A 28 -5.61 -19.67 -20.47
N PHE A 29 -4.38 -19.57 -20.99
CA PHE A 29 -3.32 -18.78 -20.35
C PHE A 29 -3.69 -17.30 -20.22
N LYS A 30 -4.28 -16.70 -21.25
CA LYS A 30 -4.77 -15.32 -21.19
C LYS A 30 -5.81 -15.14 -20.08
N LYS A 31 -6.78 -16.05 -19.96
CA LYS A 31 -7.77 -16.03 -18.87
C LYS A 31 -7.12 -16.16 -17.50
N MET A 32 -6.16 -17.08 -17.35
CA MET A 32 -5.41 -17.25 -16.09
C MET A 32 -4.64 -15.99 -15.72
N PHE A 33 -3.95 -15.38 -16.68
CA PHE A 33 -3.22 -14.14 -16.47
C PHE A 33 -4.11 -12.99 -15.99
N TYR A 34 -5.27 -12.79 -16.64
CA TYR A 34 -6.21 -11.76 -16.18
C TYR A 34 -6.79 -12.05 -14.79
N LYS A 35 -7.08 -13.32 -14.48
CA LYS A 35 -7.53 -13.70 -13.13
C LYS A 35 -6.45 -13.38 -12.08
N ALA A 36 -5.19 -13.73 -12.37
CA ALA A 36 -4.07 -13.42 -11.48
C ALA A 36 -3.90 -11.91 -11.28
N ARG A 37 -3.93 -11.13 -12.36
CA ARG A 37 -3.82 -9.67 -12.30
C ARG A 37 -4.97 -9.01 -11.52
N ASN A 38 -6.20 -9.47 -11.72
CA ASN A 38 -7.35 -8.97 -10.98
C ASN A 38 -7.24 -9.32 -9.48
N HIS A 39 -6.73 -10.50 -9.16
CA HIS A 39 -6.48 -10.91 -7.78
C HIS A 39 -5.39 -10.05 -7.13
N GLU A 40 -4.28 -9.81 -7.81
CA GLU A 40 -3.20 -8.93 -7.35
C GLU A 40 -3.73 -7.52 -7.04
N ASN A 41 -4.49 -6.93 -7.97
CA ASN A 41 -5.10 -5.61 -7.78
C ASN A 41 -6.00 -5.59 -6.53
N ARG A 42 -6.78 -6.64 -6.32
CA ARG A 42 -7.64 -6.75 -5.14
C ARG A 42 -6.81 -6.86 -3.86
N CYS A 43 -5.77 -7.70 -3.83
CA CYS A 43 -4.88 -7.82 -2.68
C CYS A 43 -4.22 -6.49 -2.32
N MET A 44 -3.83 -5.70 -3.32
CA MET A 44 -3.26 -4.37 -3.10
C MET A 44 -4.29 -3.40 -2.50
N GLN A 45 -5.53 -3.42 -2.98
CA GLN A 45 -6.62 -2.62 -2.42
C GLN A 45 -6.94 -3.03 -0.98
N ASP A 46 -7.08 -4.33 -0.72
CA ASP A 46 -7.36 -4.89 0.60
C ASP A 46 -6.24 -4.53 1.59
N LEU A 47 -4.97 -4.61 1.16
CA LEU A 47 -3.82 -4.23 1.97
C LEU A 47 -3.84 -2.73 2.32
N PHE A 48 -4.16 -1.88 1.35
CA PHE A 48 -4.27 -0.43 1.57
C PHE A 48 -5.39 -0.10 2.56
N ILE A 49 -6.56 -0.70 2.40
CA ILE A 49 -7.71 -0.53 3.29
C ILE A 49 -7.34 -1.00 4.71
N TYR A 50 -6.76 -2.20 4.83
CA TYR A 50 -6.32 -2.74 6.11
C TYR A 50 -5.30 -1.83 6.82
N ALA A 51 -4.31 -1.34 6.09
CA ALA A 51 -3.29 -0.45 6.64
C ALA A 51 -3.92 0.87 7.12
N LYS A 52 -4.84 1.44 6.33
CA LYS A 52 -5.57 2.65 6.70
C LYS A 52 -6.43 2.44 7.95
N GLU A 53 -7.26 1.40 7.98
CA GLU A 53 -8.13 1.11 9.13
C GLU A 53 -7.33 0.84 10.41
N ARG A 54 -6.21 0.11 10.29
CA ARG A 54 -5.29 -0.14 11.41
C ARG A 54 -4.68 1.16 11.93
N TRP A 55 -4.27 2.05 11.03
CA TRP A 55 -3.73 3.36 11.40
C TRP A 55 -4.81 4.20 12.09
N ASP A 56 -5.97 4.38 11.46
CA ASP A 56 -7.06 5.20 11.99
C ASP A 56 -7.57 4.70 13.36
N LYS A 57 -7.56 3.38 13.60
CA LYS A 57 -7.98 2.80 14.89
C LYS A 57 -6.98 3.03 16.03
N SER A 58 -5.68 3.04 15.72
CA SER A 58 -4.62 3.10 16.74
C SER A 58 -4.03 4.50 16.92
N HIS A 59 -4.13 5.35 15.90
CA HIS A 59 -3.56 6.68 15.88
C HIS A 59 -4.44 7.64 16.70
N LYS A 60 -3.84 8.24 17.73
CA LYS A 60 -4.44 9.37 18.45
C LYS A 60 -3.79 10.64 17.92
N SER A 61 -4.59 11.49 17.29
CA SER A 61 -4.11 12.81 16.83
C SER A 61 -3.60 13.61 18.03
N PRO A 62 -2.32 14.01 18.05
CA PRO A 62 -1.78 14.82 19.13
C PRO A 62 -2.24 16.28 19.01
N ASP A 63 -2.59 16.90 20.13
CA ASP A 63 -2.94 18.33 20.21
C ASP A 63 -1.66 19.18 20.40
N PHE A 64 -0.83 19.24 19.37
CA PHE A 64 0.39 20.03 19.38
C PHE A 64 0.12 21.50 19.04
N LYS A 65 0.77 22.41 19.77
CA LYS A 65 0.72 23.85 19.49
C LYS A 65 2.10 24.37 19.10
N ILE A 66 2.10 25.44 18.31
CA ILE A 66 3.34 26.16 17.97
C ILE A 66 3.91 26.74 19.26
N GLY A 67 5.20 26.52 19.49
CA GLY A 67 5.90 26.90 20.73
C GLY A 67 6.02 25.77 21.75
N ASP A 68 5.31 24.66 21.60
CA ASP A 68 5.44 23.52 22.52
C ASP A 68 6.84 22.90 22.43
N LEU A 69 7.36 22.46 23.58
CA LEU A 69 8.61 21.71 23.70
C LEU A 69 8.31 20.21 23.64
N VAL A 70 8.82 19.54 22.63
CA VAL A 70 8.62 18.11 22.39
C VAL A 70 9.96 17.38 22.26
N SER A 71 9.95 16.08 22.56
CA SER A 71 11.12 15.21 22.36
C SER A 71 10.87 14.23 21.23
N VAL A 72 11.87 14.01 20.38
CA VAL A 72 11.79 13.10 19.23
C VAL A 72 12.23 11.71 19.66
N SER A 73 11.38 10.71 19.45
CA SER A 73 11.74 9.31 19.72
C SER A 73 12.81 8.83 18.76
N THR A 74 13.87 8.24 19.29
CA THR A 74 14.99 7.67 18.52
C THR A 74 14.82 6.17 18.27
N LEU A 75 13.75 5.55 18.78
CA LEU A 75 13.54 4.09 18.76
C LEU A 75 13.60 3.49 17.34
N ASN A 76 13.10 4.22 16.34
CA ASN A 76 13.06 3.78 14.95
C ASN A 76 14.33 4.16 14.15
N PHE A 77 15.29 4.86 14.76
CA PHE A 77 16.53 5.28 14.09
C PHE A 77 17.59 4.18 14.18
N ASN A 78 17.44 3.18 13.31
CA ASN A 78 18.35 2.03 13.24
C ASN A 78 19.74 2.38 12.71
N HIS A 79 19.90 3.53 12.06
CA HIS A 79 21.14 3.95 11.39
C HIS A 79 22.16 4.60 12.35
N ILE A 80 21.81 4.81 13.62
CA ILE A 80 22.72 5.35 14.63
C ILE A 80 23.71 4.24 15.02
N LYS A 81 24.97 4.36 14.62
CA LYS A 81 26.07 3.46 15.01
C LYS A 81 26.34 3.62 16.52
N GLY A 82 26.58 2.51 17.23
CA GLY A 82 26.93 2.51 18.66
C GLY A 82 26.20 1.44 19.48
N PRO A 83 26.64 1.21 20.74
CA PRO A 83 26.05 0.22 21.62
C PRO A 83 24.57 0.54 21.92
N LYS A 84 23.67 -0.41 21.63
CA LYS A 84 22.21 -0.26 21.79
C LYS A 84 21.80 0.19 23.20
N LYS A 85 22.55 -0.23 24.23
CA LYS A 85 22.29 0.11 25.64
C LYS A 85 22.55 1.58 25.98
N LEU A 86 23.34 2.29 25.19
CA LEU A 86 23.65 3.71 25.40
C LEU A 86 22.85 4.63 24.47
N LYS A 87 21.89 4.10 23.70
CA LYS A 87 21.01 4.93 22.88
C LYS A 87 19.94 5.55 23.77
N HIS A 88 19.99 6.88 23.92
CA HIS A 88 18.88 7.62 24.52
C HIS A 88 17.62 7.40 23.67
N SER A 89 16.52 6.98 24.29
CA SER A 89 15.25 6.70 23.60
C SER A 89 14.58 7.94 23.01
N PHE A 90 15.01 9.13 23.44
CA PHE A 90 14.49 10.41 23.01
C PHE A 90 15.61 11.43 22.84
N SER A 91 15.42 12.38 21.92
CA SER A 91 16.28 13.54 21.68
C SER A 91 15.47 14.82 21.81
N GLY A 92 15.89 15.75 22.65
CA GLY A 92 15.17 17.00 22.92
C GLY A 92 15.42 17.53 24.33
N PRO A 93 14.81 18.67 24.71
CA PRO A 93 13.59 19.26 24.14
C PRO A 93 13.83 20.10 22.87
N LEU A 94 12.89 20.02 21.91
CA LEU A 94 12.87 20.80 20.68
C LEU A 94 11.56 21.58 20.59
N MET A 95 11.62 22.82 20.10
CA MET A 95 10.44 23.67 19.96
C MET A 95 9.73 23.42 18.64
N ILE A 96 8.40 23.34 18.67
CA ILE A 96 7.57 23.29 17.47
C ILE A 96 7.51 24.68 16.82
N LYS A 97 8.04 24.80 15.61
CA LYS A 97 8.04 26.04 14.82
C LYS A 97 6.79 26.20 13.95
N ALA A 98 6.30 25.10 13.39
CA ALA A 98 5.12 25.10 12.52
C ALA A 98 4.42 23.73 12.54
N LEU A 99 3.12 23.75 12.29
CA LEU A 99 2.30 22.54 12.09
C LEU A 99 2.00 22.38 10.60
N HIS A 100 2.32 21.23 10.04
CA HIS A 100 2.04 20.85 8.66
C HIS A 100 0.90 19.81 8.66
N GLY A 101 -0.33 20.29 8.76
CA GLY A 101 -1.51 19.44 8.93
C GLY A 101 -1.56 18.79 10.33
N PRO A 102 -2.42 17.77 10.52
CA PRO A 102 -2.68 17.22 11.86
C PRO A 102 -1.56 16.33 12.42
N ASN A 103 -0.69 15.78 11.56
CA ASN A 103 0.26 14.72 11.95
C ASN A 103 1.73 15.05 11.67
N ALA A 104 2.03 16.19 11.05
CA ALA A 104 3.42 16.57 10.78
C ALA A 104 3.73 17.91 11.43
N VAL A 105 4.89 17.98 12.09
CA VAL A 105 5.34 19.18 12.79
C VAL A 105 6.77 19.50 12.36
N LYS A 106 7.07 20.79 12.23
CA LYS A 106 8.41 21.30 11.96
C LYS A 106 9.05 21.69 13.29
N LEU A 107 10.18 21.08 13.59
CA LEU A 107 10.94 21.33 14.80
C LEU A 107 12.12 22.26 14.53
N GLU A 108 12.46 23.09 15.50
CA GLU A 108 13.66 23.91 15.49
C GLU A 108 14.70 23.36 16.46
N LEU A 109 15.91 23.13 15.95
CA LEU A 109 17.07 22.80 16.77
C LEU A 109 17.66 24.11 17.28
N GLN A 110 17.36 24.46 18.53
CA GLN A 110 18.11 25.51 19.21
C GLN A 110 19.47 24.93 19.63
N VAL A 111 20.48 25.17 18.79
CA VAL A 111 21.87 24.97 19.18
C VAL A 111 22.28 26.22 19.95
N ASN A 112 22.24 26.16 21.28
CA ASN A 112 22.98 27.13 22.09
C ASN A 112 24.46 26.76 21.97
N LEU A 113 25.15 27.42 21.02
CA LEU A 113 26.61 27.46 20.94
C LEU A 113 27.17 28.37 22.03
#